data_AF-A0A419JVN3-F1
#
_entry.id   AF-A0A419JVN3-F1
#
_cell.length_a   1.000
_cell.length_b   1.000
_cell.length_c   1.000
_cell.angle_alpha   90.00
_cell.angle_beta   90.00
_cell.angle_gamma   90.00
#
_symmetry.space_group_name_H-M   'P 1'
#
loop_
_entity.id
_entity.type
_entity.pdbx_description
1 polymer ?
#
loop_
_entity_poly.entity_id
_entity_poly.type
_entity_poly.pdbx_seq_one_letter_code
_entity_poly.pdbx_strand_id
1 'polypeptide(L)'
;MIKIVQVETQYGEGLLTIEYTSKDGSRVRTVKVSTGDVADRLLQLKRLVGRELTFQDLKEVLVTYVKELRLGAQKLRKEIDWNSLIDIDLEE
;
A
#
# COMPACT_ATOMS: atom_id res chain seq x y z
N MET A 1 -7.65 1.44 -14.32
CA MET A 1 -7.55 2.83 -13.79
C MET A 1 -7.48 2.81 -12.26
N ILE A 2 -6.80 3.79 -11.64
CA ILE A 2 -6.82 4.06 -10.19
C ILE A 2 -6.89 5.58 -10.02
N LYS A 3 -7.82 6.10 -9.22
CA LYS A 3 -8.03 7.53 -9.02
C LYS A 3 -8.55 7.80 -7.60
N ILE A 4 -8.03 8.84 -6.94
CA ILE A 4 -8.66 9.38 -5.73
C ILE A 4 -9.86 10.23 -6.19
N VAL A 5 -11.05 9.88 -5.71
CA VAL A 5 -12.30 10.55 -6.10
C VAL A 5 -12.88 11.42 -5.00
N GLN A 6 -12.49 11.19 -3.75
CA GLN A 6 -12.91 12.01 -2.62
C GLN A 6 -11.84 11.99 -1.52
N VAL A 7 -11.69 13.13 -0.85
CA VAL A 7 -10.97 13.26 0.42
C VAL A 7 -11.97 13.82 1.41
N GLU A 8 -12.21 13.13 2.52
CA GLU A 8 -13.14 13.56 3.56
C GLU A 8 -12.48 13.43 4.93
N THR A 9 -12.93 14.24 5.88
CA THR A 9 -12.54 14.10 7.29
C THR A 9 -13.76 13.66 8.07
N GLN A 10 -13.68 12.47 8.69
CA GLN A 10 -14.75 11.90 9.47
C GLN A 10 -14.26 11.69 10.90
N TYR A 11 -14.93 12.32 11.88
CA TYR A 11 -14.55 12.27 13.31
C TYR A 11 -13.08 12.63 13.61
N GLY A 12 -12.50 13.54 12.83
CA GLY A 12 -11.09 13.95 12.96
C GLY A 12 -10.08 13.05 12.22
N GLU A 13 -10.55 11.97 11.59
CA GLU A 13 -9.73 11.08 10.75
C GLU A 13 -9.91 11.42 9.28
N GLY A 14 -8.79 11.56 8.55
CA GLY A 14 -8.83 11.73 7.10
C GLY A 14 -9.08 10.39 6.39
N LEU A 15 -9.98 10.39 5.41
CA LEU A 15 -10.31 9.25 4.58
C LEU A 15 -10.15 9.61 3.10
N LEU A 16 -9.51 8.71 2.35
CA LEU A 16 -9.37 8.77 0.91
C LEU A 16 -10.32 7.75 0.29
N THR A 17 -11.26 8.21 -0.54
CA THR A 17 -12.02 7.31 -1.42
C THR A 17 -11.26 7.12 -2.71
N ILE A 18 -10.83 5.89 -2.96
CA ILE A 18 -10.08 5.50 -4.15
C ILE A 18 -10.95 4.64 -5.04
N GLU A 19 -11.17 5.12 -6.26
CA GLU A 19 -11.81 4.38 -7.33
C GLU A 19 -10.76 3.60 -8.14
N TYR A 20 -11.05 2.32 -8.41
CA TYR A 20 -10.17 1.49 -9.22
C TYR A 20 -10.94 0.47 -10.06
N THR A 21 -10.41 0.18 -11.24
CA THR A 21 -10.94 -0.91 -12.07
C THR A 21 -10.55 -2.26 -11.46
N SER A 22 -11.50 -3.19 -11.40
CA SER A 22 -11.28 -4.59 -11.04
C SER A 22 -10.24 -5.26 -11.95
N LYS A 23 -9.68 -6.38 -11.49
CA LYS A 23 -8.56 -7.07 -12.17
C LYS A 23 -8.91 -7.51 -13.60
N ASP A 24 -10.17 -7.88 -13.84
CA ASP A 24 -10.69 -8.29 -15.14
C ASP A 24 -11.14 -7.11 -16.03
N GLY A 25 -11.00 -5.87 -15.56
CA GLY A 25 -11.40 -4.68 -16.31
C GLY A 25 -12.90 -4.39 -16.30
N SER A 26 -13.74 -5.28 -15.76
CA SER A 26 -15.19 -5.29 -16.01
C SER A 26 -15.98 -4.33 -15.12
N ARG A 27 -15.46 -4.03 -13.93
CA ARG A 27 -16.16 -3.25 -12.90
C ARG A 27 -15.28 -2.17 -12.30
N VAL A 28 -15.87 -1.01 -12.04
CA VAL A 28 -15.30 0.02 -11.19
C VAL A 28 -15.65 -0.30 -9.74
N ARG A 29 -14.66 -0.26 -8.86
CA ARG A 29 -14.81 -0.46 -7.42
C ARG A 29 -14.30 0.77 -6.68
N THR A 30 -14.84 1.01 -5.51
CA THR A 30 -14.37 2.05 -4.60
C THR A 30 -13.90 1.41 -3.30
N VAL A 31 -12.88 2.02 -2.67
CA VAL A 31 -12.41 1.67 -1.34
C VAL A 31 -12.14 2.95 -0.55
N LYS A 32 -12.47 2.95 0.73
CA LYS A 32 -12.08 4.01 1.66
C LYS A 32 -10.80 3.58 2.37
N VAL A 33 -9.82 4.47 2.43
CA VAL A 33 -8.51 4.23 3.04
C VAL A 33 -8.23 5.36 4.02
N SER A 34 -7.78 5.03 5.23
CA SER A 34 -7.36 6.04 6.20
C SER A 34 -6.11 6.77 5.70
N THR A 35 -6.08 8.10 5.85
CA THR A 35 -4.85 8.87 5.62
C THR A 35 -3.76 8.49 6.62
N GLY A 36 -4.14 7.99 7.80
CA GLY A 36 -3.21 7.45 8.80
C GLY A 36 -2.48 6.22 8.26
N ASP A 37 -3.20 5.23 7.74
CA ASP A 37 -2.61 4.02 7.15
C ASP A 37 -1.63 4.35 6.01
N VAL A 38 -1.97 5.34 5.17
CA VAL A 38 -1.11 5.80 4.08
C VAL A 38 0.14 6.48 4.62
N ALA A 39 0.00 7.31 5.65
CA ALA A 39 1.12 7.98 6.31
C ALA A 39 2.08 6.96 6.96
N ASP A 40 1.56 5.93 7.60
CA ASP A 40 2.35 4.87 8.22
C ASP A 40 3.15 4.07 7.18
N ARG A 41 2.52 3.72 6.05
CA ARG A 41 3.21 3.06 4.93
C ARG A 41 4.31 3.94 4.33
N LEU A 42 4.06 5.25 4.20
CA LEU A 42 5.08 6.19 3.75
C LEU A 42 6.23 6.32 4.74
N LEU A 43 5.94 6.36 6.04
CA LEU A 43 6.96 6.40 7.07
C LEU A 43 7.86 5.16 7.03
N GLN A 44 7.27 3.97 6.82
CA GLN A 44 8.02 2.73 6.62
C GLN A 44 8.89 2.80 5.37
N LEU A 45 8.34 3.28 4.25
CA LEU A 45 9.10 3.46 3.01
C LEU A 45 10.28 4.41 3.22
N LYS A 46 10.07 5.56 3.87
CA LYS A 46 11.12 6.54 4.19
C LYS A 46 12.27 5.90 4.98
N ARG A 47 11.94 5.10 6.00
CA ARG A 47 12.94 4.36 6.80
C ARG A 47 13.73 3.37 5.96
N LEU A 48 13.11 2.72 4.98
CA LEU A 48 13.75 1.76 4.10
C LEU A 48 14.66 2.42 3.06
N VAL A 49 14.21 3.50 2.42
CA VAL A 49 14.95 4.15 1.32
C VAL A 49 15.98 5.17 1.80
N GLY A 50 15.91 5.62 3.06
CA GLY A 50 16.88 6.55 3.65
C GLY A 50 16.90 7.95 3.05
N ARG A 51 15.92 8.31 2.22
CA ARG A 51 15.77 9.63 1.58
C ARG A 51 14.40 10.23 1.85
N GLU A 52 14.28 11.53 1.62
CA GLU A 52 12.97 12.18 1.59
C GLU A 52 12.08 11.58 0.49
N LEU A 53 10.80 11.46 0.81
CA LEU A 53 9.81 10.93 -0.11
C LEU A 53 9.31 12.03 -1.04
N THR A 54 9.05 11.63 -2.27
CA THR A 54 8.52 12.46 -3.34
C THR A 54 7.03 12.18 -3.52
N PHE A 55 6.36 13.03 -4.29
CA PHE A 55 4.98 12.77 -4.70
C PHE A 55 4.82 11.47 -5.50
N GLN A 56 5.88 11.03 -6.20
CA GLN A 56 5.88 9.77 -6.92
C GLN A 56 5.82 8.57 -5.96
N ASP A 57 6.52 8.63 -4.83
CA ASP A 57 6.49 7.58 -3.81
C ASP A 57 5.09 7.44 -3.20
N LEU A 58 4.40 8.56 -2.93
CA LEU A 58 3.00 8.56 -2.50
C LEU A 58 2.09 7.85 -3.52
N LYS A 59 2.23 8.19 -4.81
CA LYS A 59 1.47 7.51 -5.88
C LYS A 59 1.72 6.01 -5.87
N GLU A 60 2.97 5.60 -5.73
CA GLU A 60 3.36 4.18 -5.72
C GLU A 60 2.81 3.43 -4.52
N VAL A 61 2.81 4.03 -3.33
CA VAL A 61 2.17 3.46 -2.14
C VAL A 61 0.67 3.23 -2.37
N LEU A 62 -0.05 4.23 -2.88
CA LEU A 62 -1.49 4.12 -3.15
C LEU A 62 -1.81 3.11 -4.26
N VAL A 63 -1.02 3.08 -5.32
CA VAL A 63 -1.17 2.10 -6.41
C VAL A 63 -0.89 0.69 -5.89
N THR A 64 0.14 0.52 -5.07
CA THR A 64 0.48 -0.76 -4.45
C THR A 64 -0.67 -1.23 -3.58
N TYR A 65 -1.16 -0.40 -2.66
CA TYR A 65 -2.32 -0.70 -1.81
C TYR A 65 -3.52 -1.25 -2.62
N VAL A 66 -3.89 -0.57 -3.72
CA VAL A 66 -4.97 -1.04 -4.61
C VAL A 66 -4.64 -2.36 -5.31
N LYS A 67 -3.38 -2.59 -5.70
CA LYS A 67 -2.94 -3.88 -6.25
C LYS A 67 -3.08 -5.00 -5.22
N GLU A 68 -2.74 -4.76 -3.94
CA GLU A 68 -2.94 -5.75 -2.86
C GLU A 68 -4.42 -6.13 -2.74
N LEU A 69 -5.31 -5.13 -2.76
CA LEU A 69 -6.76 -5.34 -2.76
C LEU A 69 -7.25 -6.13 -3.99
N ARG A 70 -6.74 -5.82 -5.18
CA ARG A 70 -7.09 -6.54 -6.43
C ARG A 70 -6.67 -8.01 -6.40
N LEU A 71 -5.56 -8.32 -5.75
CA LEU A 71 -5.03 -9.68 -5.68
C LEU A 71 -5.68 -10.50 -4.56
N GLY A 72 -6.45 -9.86 -3.67
CA GLY A 72 -6.78 -10.38 -2.36
C GLY A 72 -5.51 -10.38 -1.51
N ALA A 73 -5.58 -9.89 -0.28
CA ALA A 73 -4.42 -9.71 0.62
C ALA A 73 -3.55 -10.99 0.82
N GLN A 74 -4.01 -12.16 0.38
CA GLN A 74 -3.33 -13.44 0.49
C GLN A 74 -2.21 -13.70 -0.53
N LYS A 75 -2.20 -13.08 -1.73
CA LYS A 75 -1.26 -13.49 -2.80
C LYS A 75 0.14 -12.86 -2.76
N LEU A 76 0.41 -11.96 -1.81
CA LEU A 76 1.71 -11.31 -1.69
C LEU A 76 2.65 -12.00 -0.69
N ARG A 77 2.15 -12.94 0.11
CA ARG A 77 3.01 -13.86 0.86
C ARG A 77 3.51 -14.91 -0.12
N LYS A 78 4.66 -14.67 -0.76
CA LYS A 78 5.55 -15.82 -0.99
C LYS A 78 5.79 -16.39 0.41
N GLU A 79 5.57 -17.69 0.59
CA GLU A 79 6.09 -18.37 1.78
C GLU A 79 7.60 -18.14 1.76
N ILE A 80 8.07 -17.29 2.67
CA ILE A 80 9.47 -17.19 2.97
C ILE A 80 9.77 -18.46 3.75
N ASP A 81 10.65 -19.31 3.24
CA ASP A 81 11.15 -20.44 4.00
C ASP A 81 12.09 -19.90 5.09
N TRP A 82 11.50 -19.52 6.22
CA TRP A 82 12.23 -18.95 7.34
C TRP A 82 13.30 -19.89 7.89
N ASN A 83 13.20 -21.20 7.63
CA ASN A 83 14.22 -22.17 8.02
C ASN A 83 15.53 -21.96 7.24
N SER A 84 15.46 -21.39 6.03
CA SER A 84 16.64 -21.07 5.22
C SER A 84 17.47 -19.91 5.79
N LEU A 85 16.97 -19.22 6.82
CA LEU A 85 17.66 -18.11 7.49
C LEU A 85 18.36 -18.53 8.80
N ILE A 86 18.26 -19.80 9.19
CA ILE A 86 18.99 -20.34 10.35
C ILE A 86 20.49 -20.34 10.02
N ASP A 87 21.33 -19.91 10.97
CA ASP A 87 22.80 -19.82 10.87
C ASP A 87 23.35 -18.81 9.84
N ILE A 88 22.53 -17.88 9.34
CA ILE A 88 23.02 -16.73 8.57
C ILE A 88 23.53 -15.67 9.56
N ASP A 89 24.80 -15.27 9.40
CA ASP A 89 25.34 -14.07 10.05
C ASP A 89 24.74 -12.83 9.39
N LEU A 90 24.05 -12.01 10.18
CA LEU A 90 23.36 -10.79 9.71
C LEU A 90 24.22 -9.53 9.87
N GLU A 91 25.44 -9.66 10.41
CA GLU A 91 26.35 -8.55 10.73
C GLU A 91 27.66 -8.54 9.91
N GLU A 92 27.87 -9.50 8.98
CA GLU A 92 28.99 -9.52 8.01
C GLU A 92 28.68 -8.92 6.63
#